data_AF-A0A977QU64-F1
#
_entry.id   AF-A0A977QU64-F1
#
_cell.length_a   1.000
_cell.length_b   1.000
_cell.length_c   1.000
_cell.angle_alpha   90.00
_cell.angle_beta   90.00
_cell.angle_gamma   90.00
#
_symmetry.space_group_name_H-M   'P 1'
#
loop_
_entity.id
_entity.type
_entity.pdbx_description
1 polymer ?
#
loop_
_entity_poly.entity_id
_entity_poly.type
_entity_poly.pdbx_seq_one_letter_code
_entity_poly.pdbx_strand_id
1 'polypeptide(L)'
;CALPCRGPFFTRDEKEFAAVWVALWAGLCAASTLMTLTTFLIDSQRFKYPERPIVYLSACYFMVAVGYLARLAIGHEEVACDGALLKTSANGPSACTLVFILVYFFGMASSIWWVVLSFAWFLAAGLKWGNEAIAGHAQYYHLAAWLIPAAKTVAVLLAGAVDGDPVAGICYVGNSSPENLKKYVLAPLIVYFALGATFLLAGFVSLFRIRSVIKRQGGIGAGSKADKLEKLMIRIGVF
;
A
#
# COMPACT_ATOMS: atom_id res chain seq x y z
N CYS A 1 18.39 -30.63 -5.38
CA CYS A 1 17.14 -30.78 -4.63
C CYS A 1 16.25 -29.57 -4.87
N ALA A 2 14.95 -29.74 -5.09
CA ALA A 2 14.00 -28.66 -5.34
C ALA A 2 12.79 -28.78 -4.41
N LEU A 3 12.12 -27.65 -4.13
CA LEU A 3 10.94 -27.62 -3.28
C LEU A 3 9.71 -28.11 -4.05
N PRO A 4 8.87 -28.99 -3.45
CA PRO A 4 7.60 -29.36 -4.07
C PRO A 4 6.65 -28.15 -4.13
N CYS A 5 5.82 -28.08 -5.15
CA CYS A 5 4.89 -26.97 -5.43
C CYS A 5 4.09 -26.53 -4.20
N ARG A 6 3.46 -27.47 -3.50
CA ARG A 6 2.65 -27.15 -2.30
C ARG A 6 3.45 -27.05 -1.01
N GLY A 7 4.78 -27.16 -1.06
CA GLY A 7 5.65 -27.11 0.12
C GLY A 7 5.51 -28.33 1.05
N PRO A 8 6.57 -28.68 1.79
CA PRO A 8 6.58 -29.88 2.64
C PRO A 8 6.09 -29.65 4.08
N PHE A 9 6.01 -28.39 4.52
CA PHE A 9 5.86 -28.07 5.96
C PHE A 9 4.42 -28.03 6.47
N PHE A 10 3.45 -27.70 5.60
CA PHE A 10 2.04 -27.56 5.98
C PHE A 10 1.20 -28.71 5.45
N THR A 11 0.18 -29.10 6.22
CA THR A 11 -0.84 -30.07 5.84
C THR A 11 -1.78 -29.50 4.77
N ARG A 12 -2.61 -30.36 4.16
CA ARG A 12 -3.58 -29.93 3.15
C ARG A 12 -4.65 -29.01 3.77
N ASP A 13 -5.12 -29.35 4.97
CA ASP A 13 -6.20 -28.62 5.63
C ASP A 13 -5.75 -27.22 6.06
N GLU A 14 -4.49 -27.06 6.52
CA GLU A 14 -3.91 -25.74 6.82
C GLU A 14 -3.80 -24.85 5.57
N LYS A 15 -3.44 -25.43 4.42
CA LYS A 15 -3.37 -24.71 3.15
C LYS A 15 -4.76 -24.31 2.65
N GLU A 16 -5.76 -25.18 2.82
CA GLU A 16 -7.15 -24.87 2.48
C GLU A 16 -7.71 -23.76 3.37
N PHE A 17 -7.43 -23.82 4.68
CA PHE A 17 -7.76 -22.74 5.60
C PHE A 17 -7.11 -21.42 5.19
N ALA A 18 -5.80 -21.41 4.92
CA ALA A 18 -5.10 -20.22 4.44
C ALA A 18 -5.68 -19.72 3.11
N ALA A 19 -6.13 -20.63 2.24
CA ALA A 19 -6.75 -20.28 0.99
C ALA A 19 -8.08 -19.53 1.20
N VAL A 20 -8.98 -20.07 2.01
CA VAL A 20 -10.25 -19.43 2.36
C VAL A 20 -10.02 -18.10 3.08
N TRP A 21 -9.07 -18.07 4.01
CA TRP A 21 -8.72 -16.88 4.78
C TRP A 21 -8.28 -15.72 3.88
N VAL A 22 -7.30 -15.96 3.02
CA VAL A 22 -6.80 -14.93 2.09
C VAL A 22 -7.90 -14.46 1.13
N ALA A 23 -8.75 -15.38 0.63
CA ALA A 23 -9.85 -15.03 -0.26
C ALA A 23 -10.87 -14.10 0.42
N LEU A 24 -11.24 -14.41 1.67
CA LEU A 24 -12.19 -13.59 2.45
C LEU A 24 -11.64 -12.18 2.68
N TRP A 25 -10.40 -12.06 3.16
CA TRP A 25 -9.82 -10.74 3.46
C TRP A 25 -9.51 -9.92 2.21
N ALA A 26 -9.05 -10.57 1.13
CA ALA A 26 -8.86 -9.90 -0.15
C ALA A 26 -10.22 -9.44 -0.73
N GLY A 27 -11.28 -10.24 -0.60
CA GLY A 27 -12.63 -9.86 -1.00
C GLY A 27 -13.17 -8.63 -0.26
N LEU A 28 -13.03 -8.60 1.07
CA LEU A 28 -13.41 -7.44 1.89
C LEU A 28 -12.58 -6.19 1.54
N CYS A 29 -11.28 -6.36 1.29
CA CYS A 29 -10.40 -5.28 0.85
C CYS A 29 -10.83 -4.75 -0.53
N ALA A 30 -11.13 -5.64 -1.48
CA ALA A 30 -11.60 -5.25 -2.82
C ALA A 30 -12.93 -4.49 -2.75
N ALA A 31 -13.90 -4.97 -1.96
CA ALA A 31 -15.20 -4.31 -1.81
C ALA A 31 -15.08 -2.91 -1.18
N SER A 32 -14.32 -2.77 -0.10
CA SER A 32 -14.13 -1.48 0.59
C SER A 32 -13.35 -0.46 -0.24
N THR A 33 -12.31 -0.89 -0.95
CA THR A 33 -11.55 -0.03 -1.85
C THR A 33 -12.36 0.36 -3.09
N LEU A 34 -13.13 -0.56 -3.67
CA LEU A 34 -14.01 -0.29 -4.79
C LEU A 34 -15.07 0.76 -4.43
N MET A 35 -15.68 0.67 -3.24
CA MET A 35 -16.61 1.68 -2.75
C MET A 35 -15.97 3.08 -2.68
N THR A 36 -14.71 3.17 -2.26
CA THR A 36 -13.97 4.44 -2.21
C THR A 36 -13.73 4.99 -3.62
N LEU A 37 -13.34 4.12 -4.56
CA LEU A 37 -13.11 4.49 -5.95
C LEU A 37 -14.39 4.94 -6.66
N THR A 38 -15.50 4.22 -6.49
CA THR A 38 -16.80 4.62 -7.07
C THR A 38 -17.27 5.94 -6.50
N THR A 39 -17.09 6.18 -5.20
CA THR A 39 -17.40 7.48 -4.58
C THR A 39 -16.61 8.61 -5.24
N PHE A 40 -15.31 8.40 -5.50
CA PHE A 40 -14.47 9.39 -6.19
C PHE A 40 -14.88 9.60 -7.66
N LEU A 41 -15.28 8.54 -8.37
CA LEU A 41 -15.74 8.64 -9.76
C LEU A 41 -17.07 9.40 -9.87
N ILE A 42 -17.95 9.25 -8.89
CA ILE A 42 -19.23 10.00 -8.82
C ILE A 42 -18.99 11.47 -8.49
N ASP A 43 -18.13 11.75 -7.50
CA ASP A 43 -17.79 13.12 -7.11
C ASP A 43 -16.28 13.27 -6.84
N SER A 44 -15.57 13.65 -7.90
CA SER A 44 -14.12 13.89 -7.85
C SER A 44 -13.74 15.13 -7.04
N GLN A 45 -14.67 16.08 -6.85
CA GLN A 45 -14.43 17.30 -6.10
C GLN A 45 -14.49 17.08 -4.58
N ARG A 46 -15.03 15.94 -4.15
CA ARG A 46 -15.07 15.53 -2.75
C ARG A 46 -13.69 15.31 -2.14
N PHE A 47 -12.73 14.79 -2.92
CA PHE A 47 -11.38 14.46 -2.45
C PHE A 47 -10.34 15.46 -2.98
N LYS A 48 -10.21 16.58 -2.28
CA LYS A 48 -9.16 17.59 -2.56
C LYS A 48 -7.88 17.25 -1.78
N TYR A 49 -6.74 17.77 -2.22
CA TYR A 49 -5.54 17.75 -1.38
C TYR A 49 -5.85 18.45 -0.04
N PRO A 50 -5.35 17.94 1.10
CA PRO A 50 -4.36 16.87 1.26
C PRO A 50 -4.91 15.42 1.26
N GLU A 51 -6.22 15.21 1.14
CA GLU A 51 -6.85 13.88 1.28
C GLU A 51 -6.87 13.06 -0.02
N ARG A 52 -6.65 13.70 -1.18
CA ARG A 52 -6.64 13.06 -2.50
C ARG A 52 -5.74 11.80 -2.62
N PRO A 53 -4.55 11.72 -1.99
CA PRO A 53 -3.74 10.50 -1.97
C PRO A 53 -4.46 9.23 -1.49
N ILE A 54 -5.51 9.36 -0.65
CA ILE A 54 -6.32 8.23 -0.18
C ILE A 54 -6.93 7.48 -1.36
N VAL A 55 -7.37 8.18 -2.41
CA VAL A 55 -7.97 7.56 -3.60
C VAL A 55 -6.97 6.68 -4.33
N TYR A 56 -5.73 7.16 -4.50
CA TYR A 56 -4.67 6.39 -5.16
C TYR A 56 -4.20 5.22 -4.32
N LEU A 57 -4.17 5.37 -2.99
CA LEU A 57 -3.91 4.29 -2.05
C LEU A 57 -4.99 3.20 -2.16
N SER A 58 -6.28 3.58 -2.19
CA SER A 58 -7.38 2.65 -2.42
C SER A 58 -7.29 1.96 -3.78
N ALA A 59 -6.90 2.68 -4.84
CA ALA A 59 -6.67 2.08 -6.17
C ALA A 59 -5.56 1.02 -6.13
N CYS A 60 -4.45 1.31 -5.45
CA CYS A 60 -3.36 0.35 -5.30
C CYS A 60 -3.80 -0.90 -4.52
N TYR A 61 -4.49 -0.73 -3.38
CA TYR A 61 -4.97 -1.86 -2.60
C TYR A 61 -6.06 -2.68 -3.31
N PHE A 62 -6.89 -2.05 -4.16
CA PHE A 62 -7.82 -2.78 -5.02
C PHE A 62 -7.06 -3.72 -5.98
N MET A 63 -6.00 -3.23 -6.63
CA MET A 63 -5.18 -4.05 -7.53
C MET A 63 -4.41 -5.15 -6.80
N VAL A 64 -3.92 -4.88 -5.58
CA VAL A 64 -3.30 -5.91 -4.72
C VAL A 64 -4.33 -6.99 -4.36
N ALA A 65 -5.55 -6.60 -3.97
CA ALA A 65 -6.63 -7.54 -3.68
C ALA A 65 -6.99 -8.39 -4.91
N VAL A 66 -7.05 -7.79 -6.10
CA VAL A 66 -7.21 -8.52 -7.37
C VAL A 66 -6.07 -9.51 -7.58
N GLY A 67 -4.81 -9.15 -7.28
CA GLY A 67 -3.67 -10.06 -7.35
C GLY A 67 -3.83 -11.31 -6.45
N TYR A 68 -4.29 -11.13 -5.21
CA TYR A 68 -4.57 -12.25 -4.31
C TYR A 68 -5.79 -13.08 -4.73
N LEU A 69 -6.80 -12.46 -5.33
CA LEU A 69 -7.99 -13.15 -5.84
C LEU A 69 -7.75 -13.83 -7.19
N ALA A 70 -6.75 -13.40 -7.96
CA ALA A 70 -6.44 -13.95 -9.28
C ALA A 70 -6.17 -15.46 -9.23
N ARG A 71 -5.58 -15.97 -8.14
CA ARG A 71 -5.36 -17.41 -7.96
C ARG A 71 -6.65 -18.24 -7.92
N LEU A 72 -7.79 -17.64 -7.54
CA LEU A 72 -9.09 -18.34 -7.52
C LEU A 72 -9.60 -18.60 -8.93
N ALA A 73 -9.28 -17.71 -9.87
CA ALA A 73 -9.66 -17.84 -11.27
C ALA A 73 -8.62 -18.63 -12.08
N ILE A 74 -7.33 -18.40 -11.82
CA ILE A 74 -6.22 -18.99 -12.60
C ILE A 74 -5.78 -20.36 -12.04
N GLY A 75 -5.89 -20.55 -10.73
CA GLY A 75 -5.44 -21.76 -10.04
C GLY A 75 -4.04 -21.62 -9.41
N HIS A 76 -3.83 -22.33 -8.30
CA HIS A 76 -2.55 -22.33 -7.55
C HIS A 76 -1.38 -22.82 -8.40
N GLU A 77 -1.57 -23.94 -9.12
CA GLU A 77 -0.51 -24.61 -9.87
C GLU A 77 0.02 -23.71 -11.02
N GLU A 78 -0.88 -23.06 -11.76
CA GLU A 78 -0.52 -22.17 -12.88
C GLU A 78 0.22 -20.91 -12.43
N VAL A 79 -0.13 -20.37 -11.26
CA VAL A 79 0.51 -19.16 -10.72
C VAL A 79 1.84 -19.49 -10.05
N ALA A 80 1.88 -20.43 -9.11
CA ALA A 80 3.01 -20.60 -8.20
C ALA A 80 3.97 -21.74 -8.58
N CYS A 81 3.59 -22.61 -9.52
CA CYS A 81 4.30 -23.87 -9.76
C CYS A 81 4.87 -24.00 -11.18
N ASP A 82 5.80 -24.95 -11.30
CA ASP A 82 6.41 -25.42 -12.53
C ASP A 82 6.35 -26.96 -12.53
N GLY A 83 5.24 -27.49 -13.03
CA GLY A 83 4.87 -28.89 -12.86
C GLY A 83 4.73 -29.26 -11.38
N ALA A 84 5.47 -30.28 -10.93
CA ALA A 84 5.45 -30.72 -9.53
C ALA A 84 6.28 -29.85 -8.58
N LEU A 85 7.08 -28.91 -9.12
CA LEU A 85 8.02 -28.10 -8.36
C LEU A 85 7.50 -26.67 -8.17
N LEU A 86 7.98 -26.02 -7.11
CA LEU A 86 7.70 -24.60 -6.89
C LEU A 86 8.47 -23.74 -7.90
N LYS A 87 7.84 -22.69 -8.43
CA LYS A 87 8.49 -21.76 -9.35
C LYS A 87 9.56 -20.95 -8.60
N THR A 88 10.81 -21.10 -9.01
CA THR A 88 11.98 -20.48 -8.35
C THR A 88 12.44 -19.19 -9.00
N SER A 89 12.05 -18.96 -10.26
CA SER A 89 12.33 -17.73 -11.00
C SER A 89 11.25 -17.53 -12.05
N ALA A 90 10.79 -16.28 -12.22
CA ALA A 90 9.88 -15.89 -13.29
C ALA A 90 10.54 -14.84 -14.19
N ASN A 91 10.98 -15.27 -15.37
CA ASN A 91 11.59 -14.41 -16.38
C ASN A 91 10.67 -14.32 -17.60
N GLY A 92 9.86 -13.27 -17.67
CA GLY A 92 8.98 -12.98 -18.80
C GLY A 92 7.47 -13.03 -18.48
N PRO A 93 6.60 -12.87 -19.49
CA PRO A 93 5.15 -12.84 -19.31
C PRO A 93 4.61 -14.21 -18.87
N SER A 94 4.00 -14.27 -17.70
CA SER A 94 3.35 -15.48 -17.17
C SER A 94 2.28 -15.10 -16.14
N ALA A 95 1.43 -16.04 -15.72
CA ALA A 95 0.48 -15.82 -14.64
C ALA A 95 1.19 -15.43 -13.33
N CYS A 96 2.33 -16.05 -13.04
CA CYS A 96 3.22 -15.70 -11.93
C CYS A 96 3.65 -14.22 -12.00
N THR A 97 4.16 -13.78 -13.15
CA THR A 97 4.62 -12.40 -13.35
C THR A 97 3.49 -11.40 -13.24
N LEU A 98 2.29 -11.73 -13.75
CA LEU A 98 1.09 -10.90 -13.61
C LEU A 98 0.72 -10.71 -12.14
N VAL A 99 0.63 -11.79 -11.38
CA VAL A 99 0.31 -11.74 -9.93
C VAL A 99 1.39 -10.99 -9.16
N PHE A 100 2.67 -11.23 -9.48
CA PHE A 100 3.78 -10.47 -8.91
C PHE A 100 3.64 -8.97 -9.16
N ILE A 101 3.32 -8.54 -10.39
CA ILE A 101 3.10 -7.11 -10.69
C ILE A 101 1.90 -6.58 -9.89
N LEU A 102 0.77 -7.29 -9.88
CA LEU A 102 -0.43 -6.87 -9.16
C LEU A 102 -0.18 -6.68 -7.66
N VAL A 103 0.61 -7.55 -7.03
CA VAL A 103 0.87 -7.51 -5.58
C VAL A 103 2.07 -6.60 -5.25
N TYR A 104 3.21 -6.78 -5.90
CA TYR A 104 4.45 -6.07 -5.57
C TYR A 104 4.46 -4.61 -6.05
N PHE A 105 4.15 -4.35 -7.33
CA PHE A 105 4.20 -2.97 -7.85
C PHE A 105 3.19 -2.08 -7.13
N PHE A 106 1.94 -2.54 -7.03
CA PHE A 106 0.89 -1.76 -6.36
C PHE A 106 1.08 -1.72 -4.84
N GLY A 107 1.63 -2.76 -4.20
CA GLY A 107 1.98 -2.72 -2.77
C GLY A 107 3.10 -1.72 -2.46
N MET A 108 4.09 -1.61 -3.34
CA MET A 108 5.14 -0.59 -3.22
C MET A 108 4.60 0.81 -3.52
N ALA A 109 3.72 0.94 -4.51
CA ALA A 109 3.07 2.20 -4.82
C ALA A 109 2.16 2.69 -3.67
N SER A 110 1.38 1.80 -3.03
CA SER A 110 0.54 2.15 -1.89
C SER A 110 1.37 2.68 -0.72
N SER A 111 2.54 2.07 -0.47
CA SER A 111 3.48 2.52 0.57
C SER A 111 3.99 3.95 0.30
N ILE A 112 4.28 4.29 -0.95
CA ILE A 112 4.71 5.65 -1.31
C ILE A 112 3.53 6.63 -1.26
N TRP A 113 2.34 6.22 -1.70
CA TRP A 113 1.13 7.04 -1.56
C TRP A 113 0.80 7.34 -0.10
N TRP A 114 1.06 6.40 0.81
CA TRP A 114 0.98 6.65 2.24
C TRP A 114 1.99 7.71 2.70
N VAL A 115 3.26 7.63 2.27
CA VAL A 115 4.25 8.68 2.57
C VAL A 115 3.83 10.04 2.01
N VAL A 116 3.29 10.09 0.79
CA VAL A 116 2.76 11.31 0.16
C VAL A 116 1.59 11.88 0.96
N LEU A 117 0.69 11.03 1.45
CA LEU A 117 -0.43 11.45 2.31
C LEU A 117 0.08 12.06 3.62
N SER A 118 1.01 11.39 4.29
CA SER A 118 1.67 11.88 5.51
C SER A 118 2.37 13.22 5.27
N PHE A 119 3.07 13.36 4.14
CA PHE A 119 3.73 14.60 3.74
C PHE A 119 2.72 15.71 3.46
N ALA A 120 1.63 15.44 2.72
CA ALA A 120 0.59 16.42 2.44
C ALA A 120 -0.11 16.90 3.73
N TRP A 121 -0.35 16.01 4.69
CA TRP A 121 -0.85 16.40 6.01
C TRP A 121 0.16 17.25 6.79
N PHE A 122 1.45 16.93 6.75
CA PHE A 122 2.47 17.78 7.34
C PHE A 122 2.52 19.18 6.70
N LEU A 123 2.44 19.28 5.37
CA LEU A 123 2.39 20.58 4.68
C LEU A 123 1.16 21.39 5.09
N ALA A 124 -0.01 20.75 5.17
CA ALA A 124 -1.26 21.39 5.57
C ALA A 124 -1.24 21.83 7.05
N ALA A 125 -0.76 20.97 7.96
CA ALA A 125 -0.80 21.21 9.40
C ALA A 125 0.39 22.01 9.94
N GLY A 126 1.60 21.66 9.50
CA GLY A 126 2.86 22.24 9.96
C GLY A 126 3.21 23.52 9.24
N LEU A 127 3.17 23.51 7.91
CA LEU A 127 3.53 24.67 7.08
C LEU A 127 2.33 25.53 6.70
N LYS A 128 1.11 25.12 7.07
CA LYS A 128 -0.15 25.84 6.79
C LYS A 128 -0.39 26.08 5.30
N TRP A 129 0.08 25.18 4.44
CA TRP A 129 -0.15 25.29 3.01
C TRP A 129 -1.63 25.12 2.69
N GLY A 130 -2.15 25.95 1.78
CA GLY A 130 -3.49 25.80 1.24
C GLY A 130 -3.59 24.61 0.27
N ASN A 131 -4.81 24.13 0.04
CA ASN A 131 -5.06 22.98 -0.83
C ASN A 131 -4.51 23.19 -2.26
N GLU A 132 -4.58 24.40 -2.79
CA GLU A 132 -4.06 24.77 -4.12
C GLU A 132 -2.53 24.71 -4.18
N ALA A 133 -1.84 25.17 -3.12
CA ALA A 133 -0.37 25.12 -3.05
C ALA A 133 0.14 23.66 -3.03
N ILE A 134 -0.55 22.80 -2.27
CA ILE A 134 -0.23 21.36 -2.25
C ILE A 134 -0.53 20.73 -3.61
N ALA A 135 -1.69 21.05 -4.20
CA ALA A 135 -2.10 20.54 -5.51
C ALA A 135 -1.17 20.99 -6.65
N GLY A 136 -0.60 22.19 -6.57
CA GLY A 136 0.37 22.71 -7.55
C GLY A 136 1.67 21.89 -7.67
N HIS A 137 1.93 21.01 -6.69
CA HIS A 137 3.08 20.10 -6.67
C HIS A 137 2.71 18.64 -7.00
N ALA A 138 1.44 18.37 -7.38
CA ALA A 138 0.93 17.02 -7.58
C ALA A 138 1.72 16.19 -8.58
N GLN A 139 2.25 16.79 -9.65
CA GLN A 139 3.07 16.08 -10.64
C GLN A 139 4.27 15.37 -10.00
N TYR A 140 4.93 15.98 -9.00
CA TYR A 140 6.09 15.38 -8.34
C TYR A 140 5.69 14.19 -7.47
N TYR A 141 4.55 14.28 -6.79
CA TYR A 141 4.01 13.18 -6.00
C TYR A 141 3.69 11.97 -6.88
N HIS A 142 3.05 12.21 -8.03
CA HIS A 142 2.73 11.16 -8.99
C HIS A 142 3.99 10.53 -9.60
N LEU A 143 4.97 11.34 -10.01
CA LEU A 143 6.23 10.82 -10.54
C LEU A 143 6.93 9.91 -9.54
N ALA A 144 7.06 10.33 -8.28
CA ALA A 144 7.67 9.52 -7.23
C ALA A 144 6.87 8.24 -6.95
N ALA A 145 5.55 8.33 -6.80
CA ALA A 145 4.69 7.21 -6.45
C ALA A 145 4.58 6.14 -7.54
N TRP A 146 4.84 6.48 -8.80
CA TRP A 146 4.77 5.52 -9.91
C TRP A 146 6.13 5.05 -10.42
N LEU A 147 7.11 5.96 -10.54
CA LEU A 147 8.42 5.59 -11.09
C LEU A 147 9.27 4.79 -10.11
N ILE A 148 9.23 5.09 -8.80
CA ILE A 148 10.01 4.35 -7.81
C ILE A 148 9.57 2.87 -7.73
N PRO A 149 8.26 2.54 -7.61
CA PRO A 149 7.81 1.16 -7.63
C PRO A 149 8.07 0.48 -8.97
N ALA A 150 7.93 1.20 -10.09
CA ALA A 150 8.22 0.65 -11.43
C ALA A 150 9.70 0.25 -11.55
N ALA A 151 10.62 1.14 -11.19
CA ALA A 151 12.06 0.87 -11.21
C ALA A 151 12.42 -0.32 -10.33
N LYS A 152 11.83 -0.41 -9.13
CA LYS A 152 12.03 -1.55 -8.23
C LYS A 152 11.49 -2.86 -8.81
N THR A 153 10.30 -2.83 -9.41
CA THR A 153 9.67 -4.01 -10.03
C THR A 153 10.55 -4.52 -11.16
N VAL A 154 11.04 -3.63 -12.02
CA VAL A 154 12.00 -3.97 -13.09
C VAL A 154 13.30 -4.55 -12.51
N ALA A 155 13.85 -3.93 -11.46
CA ALA A 155 15.08 -4.44 -10.83
C ALA A 155 14.90 -5.87 -10.26
N VAL A 156 13.75 -6.18 -9.66
CA VAL A 156 13.44 -7.53 -9.16
C VAL A 156 13.31 -8.53 -10.30
N LEU A 157 12.62 -8.16 -11.40
CA LEU A 157 12.47 -9.00 -12.58
C LEU A 157 13.82 -9.28 -13.27
N LEU A 158 14.66 -8.26 -13.45
CA LEU A 158 15.99 -8.41 -14.04
C LEU A 158 16.92 -9.26 -13.16
N ALA A 159 16.72 -9.23 -11.84
CA ALA A 159 17.45 -10.09 -10.91
C ALA A 159 16.94 -11.55 -10.90
N GLY A 160 15.85 -11.86 -11.62
CA GLY A 160 15.22 -13.19 -11.61
C GLY A 160 14.74 -13.62 -10.23
N ALA A 161 14.46 -12.66 -9.34
CA ALA A 161 14.25 -12.86 -7.91
C ALA A 161 12.78 -13.13 -7.52
N VAL A 162 11.91 -13.36 -8.51
CA VAL A 162 10.48 -13.65 -8.30
C VAL A 162 10.30 -15.15 -8.12
N ASP A 163 9.74 -15.55 -6.98
CA ASP A 163 9.50 -16.94 -6.59
C ASP A 163 8.04 -17.17 -6.13
N GLY A 164 7.56 -18.40 -6.35
CA GLY A 164 6.24 -18.84 -5.93
C GLY A 164 6.14 -18.99 -4.42
N ASP A 165 4.94 -18.76 -3.89
CA ASP A 165 4.58 -19.05 -2.50
C ASP A 165 3.72 -20.33 -2.43
N PRO A 166 4.19 -21.40 -1.76
CA PRO A 166 3.47 -22.68 -1.68
C PRO A 166 2.18 -22.63 -0.84
N VAL A 167 1.99 -21.62 0.01
CA VAL A 167 0.82 -21.46 0.89
C VAL A 167 -0.15 -20.45 0.30
N ALA A 168 0.34 -19.26 -0.04
CA ALA A 168 -0.49 -18.20 -0.60
C ALA A 168 -0.85 -18.46 -2.07
N GLY A 169 -0.10 -19.28 -2.82
CA GLY A 169 -0.38 -19.57 -4.23
C GLY A 169 -0.27 -18.33 -5.12
N ILE A 170 0.66 -17.45 -4.77
CA ILE A 170 0.99 -16.24 -5.52
C ILE A 170 2.48 -16.25 -5.85
N CYS A 171 2.92 -15.33 -6.69
CA CYS A 171 4.33 -15.05 -6.87
C CYS A 171 4.72 -13.74 -6.21
N TYR A 172 5.83 -13.77 -5.49
CA TYR A 172 6.39 -12.61 -4.80
C TYR A 172 7.91 -12.63 -4.87
N VAL A 173 8.59 -11.72 -4.18
CA VAL A 173 10.05 -11.70 -4.07
C VAL A 173 10.47 -12.03 -2.66
N GLY A 174 11.41 -12.97 -2.53
CA GLY A 174 12.04 -13.30 -1.26
C GLY A 174 11.33 -14.40 -0.46
N ASN A 175 10.49 -15.23 -1.10
CA ASN A 175 9.88 -16.38 -0.44
C ASN A 175 10.92 -17.47 -0.11
N SER A 176 11.89 -17.67 -1.00
CA SER A 176 12.97 -18.66 -0.89
C SER A 176 14.34 -18.06 -0.51
N SER A 177 14.49 -16.73 -0.60
CA SER A 177 15.75 -16.04 -0.33
C SER A 177 15.58 -14.91 0.70
N PRO A 178 16.18 -15.06 1.90
CA PRO A 178 16.12 -14.01 2.93
C PRO A 178 16.88 -12.75 2.53
N GLU A 179 17.88 -12.85 1.64
CA GLU A 179 18.59 -11.69 1.12
C GLU A 179 17.70 -10.85 0.20
N ASN A 180 16.96 -11.51 -0.70
CA ASN A 180 16.00 -10.84 -1.57
C ASN A 180 14.86 -10.19 -0.77
N LEU A 181 14.36 -10.89 0.27
CA LEU A 181 13.34 -10.35 1.17
C LEU A 181 13.83 -9.07 1.87
N LYS A 182 15.04 -9.09 2.44
CA LYS A 182 15.64 -7.93 3.10
C LYS A 182 15.83 -6.76 2.12
N LYS A 183 16.42 -7.04 0.96
CA LYS A 183 16.80 -6.02 -0.03
C LYS A 183 15.61 -5.38 -0.73
N TYR A 184 14.66 -6.19 -1.22
CA TYR A 184 13.59 -5.70 -2.10
C TYR A 184 12.30 -5.37 -1.36
N VAL A 185 12.11 -5.89 -0.15
CA VAL A 185 10.86 -5.72 0.61
C VAL A 185 11.11 -4.94 1.91
N LEU A 186 11.87 -5.51 2.85
CA LEU A 186 11.98 -4.94 4.20
C LEU A 186 12.70 -3.59 4.22
N ALA A 187 13.88 -3.48 3.61
CA ALA A 187 14.64 -2.23 3.64
C ALA A 187 13.84 -1.05 3.04
N PRO A 188 13.20 -1.17 1.86
CA PRO A 188 12.34 -0.10 1.36
C PRO A 188 11.14 0.22 2.26
N LEU A 189 10.46 -0.80 2.81
CA LEU A 189 9.31 -0.58 3.69
C LEU A 189 9.71 0.16 4.97
N ILE A 190 10.87 -0.18 5.56
CA ILE A 190 11.42 0.53 6.73
C ILE A 190 11.70 1.99 6.38
N VAL A 191 12.29 2.27 5.21
CA VAL A 191 12.56 3.63 4.75
C VAL A 191 11.26 4.41 4.56
N TYR A 192 10.27 3.83 3.87
CA TYR A 192 8.98 4.48 3.65
C TYR A 192 8.26 4.73 4.98
N PHE A 193 8.21 3.73 5.85
CA PHE A 193 7.62 3.84 7.19
C PHE A 193 8.28 4.95 8.01
N ALA A 194 9.62 4.99 8.09
CA ALA A 194 10.33 6.02 8.83
C ALA A 194 10.06 7.42 8.28
N LEU A 195 10.04 7.59 6.96
CA LEU A 195 9.72 8.87 6.31
C LEU A 195 8.28 9.32 6.58
N GLY A 196 7.29 8.44 6.39
CA GLY A 196 5.90 8.81 6.66
C GLY A 196 5.62 9.05 8.14
N ALA A 197 6.20 8.24 9.04
CA ALA A 197 6.05 8.42 10.48
C ALA A 197 6.67 9.75 10.96
N THR A 198 7.83 10.14 10.43
CA THR A 198 8.43 11.45 10.77
C THR A 198 7.56 12.62 10.31
N PHE A 199 6.97 12.57 9.11
CA PHE A 199 6.01 13.59 8.67
C PHE A 199 4.73 13.61 9.52
N LEU A 200 4.16 12.45 9.85
CA LEU A 200 2.98 12.36 10.72
C LEU A 200 3.24 12.97 12.09
N LEU A 201 4.36 12.60 12.73
CA LEU A 201 4.74 13.14 14.04
C LEU A 201 4.94 14.66 13.98
N ALA A 202 5.65 15.18 12.97
CA ALA A 202 5.83 16.60 12.79
C ALA A 202 4.51 17.35 12.56
N GLY A 203 3.59 16.76 11.76
CA GLY A 203 2.25 17.29 11.54
C GLY A 203 1.43 17.31 12.82
N PHE A 204 1.46 16.23 13.59
CA PHE A 204 0.73 16.09 14.85
C PHE A 204 1.21 17.08 15.92
N VAL A 205 2.53 17.23 16.09
CA VAL A 205 3.13 18.25 16.98
C VAL A 205 2.69 19.66 16.59
N SER A 206 2.63 19.95 15.29
CA SER A 206 2.18 21.25 14.78
C SER A 206 0.70 21.52 15.08
N LEU A 207 -0.17 20.52 14.93
CA LEU A 207 -1.58 20.63 15.29
C LEU A 207 -1.80 20.90 16.78
N PHE A 208 -1.05 20.23 17.67
CA PHE A 208 -1.12 20.52 19.10
C PHE A 208 -0.69 21.94 19.44
N ARG A 209 0.39 22.42 18.81
CA ARG A 209 0.86 23.79 19.01
C ARG A 209 -0.23 24.80 18.60
N ILE A 210 -0.87 24.60 17.45
CA ILE A 210 -1.98 25.46 16.98
C ILE A 210 -3.17 25.39 17.93
N ARG A 211 -3.60 24.18 18.34
CA ARG A 211 -4.72 23.99 19.28
C ARG A 211 -4.48 24.71 20.60
N SER A 212 -3.27 24.58 21.17
CA SER A 212 -2.91 25.24 22.44
C SER A 212 -2.98 26.76 22.34
N VAL A 213 -2.57 27.35 21.21
CA VAL A 213 -2.68 28.80 20.95
C VAL A 213 -4.13 29.23 20.80
N ILE A 214 -4.95 28.50 20.02
CA ILE A 214 -6.38 28.83 19.82
C ILE A 214 -7.15 28.76 21.14
N LYS A 215 -6.88 27.76 21.97
CA LYS A 215 -7.51 27.62 23.30
C LYS A 215 -7.12 28.77 24.24
N ARG A 216 -5.90 29.30 24.11
CA ARG A 216 -5.41 30.45 24.89
C ARG A 216 -5.94 31.80 24.40
N GLN A 217 -6.17 31.98 23.10
CA GLN A 217 -6.62 33.25 22.52
C GLN A 217 -8.11 33.57 22.70
N GLY A 218 -8.96 32.58 23.08
CA GLY A 218 -10.32 32.84 23.57
C GLY A 218 -11.28 33.57 22.61
N GLY A 219 -11.03 33.58 21.30
CA GLY A 219 -11.83 34.33 20.33
C GLY A 219 -13.20 33.72 20.02
N ILE A 220 -14.10 34.53 19.42
CA ILE A 220 -15.44 34.09 18.98
C ILE A 220 -15.30 32.89 18.03
N GLY A 221 -15.93 31.77 18.37
CA GLY A 221 -15.86 30.51 17.60
C GLY A 221 -14.61 29.66 17.84
N ALA A 222 -13.74 29.99 18.81
CA ALA A 222 -12.55 29.21 19.14
C ALA A 222 -12.86 27.76 19.56
N GLY A 223 -13.97 27.55 20.28
CA GLY A 223 -14.43 26.20 20.66
C GLY A 223 -14.76 25.33 19.44
N SER A 224 -15.58 25.84 18.51
CA SER A 224 -15.93 25.11 17.28
C SER A 224 -14.72 24.81 16.38
N LYS A 225 -13.75 25.74 16.31
CA LYS A 225 -12.50 25.53 15.56
C LYS A 225 -11.61 24.47 16.24
N ALA A 226 -11.54 24.46 17.56
CA ALA A 226 -10.80 23.46 18.32
C ALA A 226 -11.39 22.06 18.18
N ASP A 227 -12.72 21.91 18.20
CA ASP A 227 -13.41 20.63 18.01
C ASP A 227 -13.19 20.03 16.61
N LYS A 228 -13.19 20.89 15.56
CA LYS A 228 -12.88 20.45 14.20
C LYS A 228 -11.42 19.95 14.08
N LEU A 229 -10.49 20.65 14.72
CA LEU A 229 -9.08 20.23 14.78
C LEU A 229 -8.93 18.93 15.55
N GLU A 230 -9.65 18.73 16.65
CA GLU A 230 -9.61 17.49 17.43
C GLU A 230 -10.11 16.28 16.64
N LYS A 231 -11.22 16.40 15.91
CA LYS A 231 -11.70 15.33 15.03
C LYS A 231 -10.69 14.99 13.94
N LEU A 232 -10.02 15.99 13.36
CA LEU A 232 -8.96 15.79 12.38
C LEU A 232 -7.74 15.09 13.01
N MET A 233 -7.33 15.50 14.21
CA MET A 233 -6.23 14.89 14.96
C MET A 233 -6.52 13.44 15.34
N ILE A 234 -7.74 13.10 15.74
CA ILE A 234 -8.15 11.72 16.02
C ILE A 234 -8.07 10.89 14.73
N ARG A 235 -8.57 11.41 13.61
CA ARG A 235 -8.52 10.71 12.32
C ARG A 235 -7.08 10.45 11.85
N ILE A 236 -6.18 11.42 12.02
CA ILE A 236 -4.76 11.29 11.68
C ILE A 236 -4.04 10.38 12.68
N GLY A 237 -4.39 10.42 13.97
CA GLY A 237 -3.74 9.60 15.00
C GLY A 237 -4.15 8.12 14.98
N VAL A 238 -5.35 7.81 14.46
CA VAL A 238 -5.80 6.43 14.22
C VAL A 238 -5.20 5.83 12.94
N PHE A 239 -4.85 6.68 11.97
CA PHE A 239 -4.33 6.31 10.66
C PHE A 239 -2.82 6.06 10.68
#